data_AF-A0A957FL03-F1
#
_entry.id   AF-A0A957FL03-F1
#
_cell.length_a   1.000
_cell.length_b   1.000
_cell.length_c   1.000
_cell.angle_alpha   90.00
_cell.angle_beta   90.00
_cell.angle_gamma   90.00
#
_symmetry.space_group_name_H-M   'P 1'
#
loop_
_entity.id
_entity.type
_entity.pdbx_description
1 polymer ?
#
loop_
_entity_poly.entity_id
_entity_poly.type
_entity_poly.pdbx_seq_one_letter_code
_entity_poly.pdbx_strand_id
1 'polypeptide(L)'
;LGFRGDLFYYLTPAELWPRFQVMGNVLTFQFHPWLLAGMGLGLALLLWRDRKLALLLGGTVALHTFITATYRAPQTVEYMLPAYVPLVIMLGYGIGQVAGNPKLPGKWASKHIGLVGGALMLVTAVYQGWQHYPSFVTLHQDTSTNDYAQSVLRQAPPDSIILADWHWATPLWYLQEVERQRPDVAVQFVFPEGESYAANWAARIGEELADGRSVIATHFDENAYATLPASEPLGDAFLFRQQPRTTLPDGYTPLNLTLNDEIQLLGYQLEKAKIEIAQEATISIAWEPISNLQSPIPLFAHLIGYDGQLYAQDDLQVQPQPGITLTQFRLTPRPGAAPGDFAIMLGTPGAVDNRMAITNLAVTAMSRLPVTQNRVYRTLPDGRRLAGYDWDNTLNGRPRLYLHWQTEQGFQTEVRDDINPDGFTLSPYFGPWGITRKNQQLTVNHQQFYVPLGQGIVWTGQPLAPSP
;
A
#
# COMPACT_ATOMS: atom_id res chain seq x y z
N LEU A 1 -14.90 19.53 -7.45
CA LEU A 1 -15.65 18.69 -6.47
C LEU A 1 -14.95 18.61 -5.10
N GLY A 2 -14.37 19.71 -4.60
CA GLY A 2 -13.74 19.75 -3.27
C GLY A 2 -14.58 20.52 -2.26
N PHE A 3 -14.88 19.88 -1.12
CA PHE A 3 -15.33 20.44 0.16
C PHE A 3 -16.68 21.19 0.22
N ARG A 4 -17.31 21.56 -0.90
CA ARG A 4 -18.65 22.15 -0.89
C ARG A 4 -19.74 21.07 -0.94
N GLY A 5 -20.35 20.80 0.21
CA GLY A 5 -21.56 19.97 0.32
C GLY A 5 -21.34 18.46 0.42
N ASP A 6 -20.11 18.02 0.72
CA ASP A 6 -19.77 16.60 0.81
C ASP A 6 -20.21 15.95 2.14
N LEU A 7 -20.48 16.76 3.17
CA LEU A 7 -21.14 16.32 4.40
C LEU A 7 -22.63 16.14 4.12
N PHE A 8 -23.21 15.00 4.54
CA PHE A 8 -24.59 14.64 4.23
C PHE A 8 -24.86 14.39 2.74
N TYR A 9 -23.86 13.91 2.00
CA TYR A 9 -24.02 13.57 0.57
C TYR A 9 -24.86 12.29 0.38
N TYR A 10 -24.58 11.26 1.17
CA TYR A 10 -25.27 9.97 1.10
C TYR A 10 -26.40 9.89 2.13
N LEU A 11 -27.55 10.48 1.83
CA LEU A 11 -28.72 10.46 2.74
C LEU A 11 -29.81 9.47 2.33
N THR A 12 -29.74 8.89 1.13
CA THR A 12 -30.76 7.93 0.71
C THR A 12 -30.64 6.65 1.55
N PRO A 13 -31.75 6.09 2.09
CA PRO A 13 -31.66 4.90 2.94
C PRO A 13 -30.96 3.71 2.28
N ALA A 14 -31.14 3.55 0.96
CA ALA A 14 -30.52 2.49 0.17
C ALA A 14 -28.99 2.58 0.11
N GLU A 15 -28.42 3.79 0.13
CA GLU A 15 -26.97 4.02 0.13
C GLU A 15 -26.41 4.08 1.56
N LEU A 16 -27.17 4.65 2.49
CA LEU A 16 -26.74 4.89 3.85
C LEU A 16 -26.55 3.60 4.66
N TRP A 17 -27.43 2.61 4.47
CA TRP A 17 -27.35 1.34 5.20
C TRP A 17 -26.06 0.55 4.90
N PRO A 18 -25.68 0.30 3.63
CA PRO A 18 -24.39 -0.30 3.30
C PRO A 18 -23.20 0.46 3.91
N ARG A 19 -23.26 1.81 3.93
CA ARG A 19 -22.19 2.62 4.53
C ARG A 19 -22.10 2.44 6.04
N PHE A 20 -23.22 2.30 6.75
CA PHE A 20 -23.19 1.92 8.16
C PHE A 20 -22.62 0.52 8.40
N GLN A 21 -22.87 -0.44 7.50
CA GLN A 21 -22.23 -1.76 7.58
C GLN A 21 -20.71 -1.64 7.43
N VAL A 22 -20.24 -0.78 6.52
CA VAL A 22 -18.80 -0.45 6.41
C VAL A 22 -18.29 0.14 7.73
N MET A 23 -19.01 1.07 8.37
CA MET A 23 -18.59 1.61 9.68
C MET A 23 -18.50 0.52 10.76
N GLY A 24 -19.41 -0.46 10.73
CA GLY A 24 -19.33 -1.64 11.58
C GLY A 24 -18.06 -2.46 11.32
N ASN A 25 -17.71 -2.68 10.04
CA ASN A 25 -16.48 -3.36 9.66
C ASN A 25 -15.22 -2.59 10.09
N VAL A 26 -15.24 -1.26 10.01
CA VAL A 26 -14.14 -0.41 10.52
C VAL A 26 -13.95 -0.62 12.02
N LEU A 27 -15.04 -0.71 12.78
CA LEU A 27 -14.95 -0.95 14.23
C LEU A 27 -14.41 -2.35 14.57
N THR A 28 -14.78 -3.39 13.81
CA THR A 28 -14.26 -4.75 14.02
C THR A 28 -12.82 -4.91 13.55
N PHE A 29 -12.40 -4.11 12.57
CA PHE A 29 -11.00 -3.99 12.19
C PHE A 29 -10.17 -3.31 13.30
N GLN A 30 -10.71 -2.24 13.89
CA GLN A 30 -10.00 -1.46 14.91
C GLN A 30 -9.97 -2.12 16.29
N PHE A 31 -11.04 -2.81 16.69
CA PHE A 31 -11.21 -3.33 18.04
C PHE A 31 -11.55 -4.81 18.04
N HIS A 32 -10.93 -5.55 18.97
CA HIS A 32 -11.31 -6.93 19.22
C HIS A 32 -12.81 -7.05 19.58
N PRO A 33 -13.56 -8.05 19.09
CA PRO A 33 -15.00 -8.18 19.35
C PRO A 33 -15.41 -8.12 20.83
N TRP A 34 -14.59 -8.70 21.72
CA TRP A 34 -14.80 -8.60 23.18
C TRP A 34 -14.71 -7.17 23.72
N LEU A 35 -13.83 -6.34 23.18
CA LEU A 35 -13.73 -4.93 23.56
C LEU A 35 -14.96 -4.16 23.09
N LEU A 36 -15.42 -4.40 21.85
CA LEU A 36 -16.67 -3.83 21.33
C LEU A 36 -17.88 -4.23 22.20
N ALA A 37 -17.97 -5.50 22.60
CA ALA A 37 -19.01 -5.96 23.51
C ALA A 37 -18.94 -5.24 24.88
N GLY A 38 -17.73 -5.02 25.40
CA GLY A 38 -17.50 -4.25 26.62
C GLY A 38 -17.91 -2.78 26.48
N MET A 39 -17.65 -2.15 25.33
CA MET A 39 -18.11 -0.78 25.03
C MET A 39 -19.64 -0.71 24.98
N GLY A 40 -20.30 -1.67 24.34
CA GLY A 40 -21.75 -1.78 24.28
C GLY A 40 -22.39 -1.97 25.67
N LEU A 41 -21.79 -2.80 26.52
CA LEU A 41 -22.19 -2.94 27.92
C LEU A 41 -22.02 -1.61 28.68
N GLY A 42 -20.90 -0.92 28.48
CA GLY A 42 -20.64 0.40 29.03
C GLY A 42 -21.74 1.41 28.68
N LEU A 43 -22.12 1.48 27.40
CA LEU A 43 -23.21 2.33 26.93
C LEU A 43 -24.55 1.95 27.56
N ALA A 44 -24.89 0.66 27.63
CA ALA A 44 -26.12 0.19 28.26
C ALA A 44 -26.20 0.59 29.74
N LEU A 45 -25.09 0.47 30.48
CA LEU A 45 -24.99 0.88 31.87
C LEU A 45 -25.09 2.41 32.04
N LEU A 46 -24.53 3.18 31.11
CA LEU A 46 -24.69 4.64 31.07
C LEU A 46 -26.16 5.01 30.85
N LEU A 47 -26.82 4.43 29.86
CA LEU A 47 -28.25 4.67 29.59
C LEU A 47 -29.14 4.37 30.81
N TRP A 48 -28.76 3.37 31.60
CA TRP A 48 -29.48 3.01 32.81
C TRP A 48 -29.23 3.96 33.99
N ARG A 49 -28.00 4.43 34.17
CA ARG A 49 -27.58 5.15 35.40
C ARG A 49 -27.34 6.64 35.22
N ASP A 50 -26.81 7.05 34.08
CA ASP A 50 -26.49 8.45 33.76
C ASP A 50 -26.78 8.73 32.27
N ARG A 51 -28.05 9.05 32.00
CA ARG A 51 -28.52 9.33 30.64
C ARG A 51 -27.86 10.55 30.02
N LYS A 52 -27.38 11.50 30.82
CA LYS A 52 -26.71 12.70 30.29
C LYS A 52 -25.34 12.34 29.75
N LEU A 53 -24.58 11.56 30.52
CA LEU A 53 -23.29 11.05 30.08
C LEU A 53 -23.44 10.05 28.92
N ALA A 54 -24.50 9.24 28.94
CA ALA A 54 -24.85 8.35 27.83
C ALA A 54 -25.13 9.14 26.53
N LEU A 55 -25.91 10.22 26.62
CA LEU A 55 -26.20 11.09 25.48
C LEU A 55 -24.95 11.79 24.97
N LEU A 56 -24.09 12.28 25.87
CA LEU A 56 -22.83 12.92 25.50
C LEU A 56 -21.92 11.95 24.75
N LEU A 57 -21.57 10.82 25.37
CA LEU A 57 -20.63 9.86 24.78
C LEU A 57 -21.26 9.11 23.59
N GLY A 58 -22.46 8.56 23.77
CA GLY A 58 -23.19 7.80 22.75
C GLY A 58 -23.62 8.67 21.57
N GLY A 59 -24.08 9.89 21.85
CA GLY A 59 -24.39 10.88 20.82
C GLY A 59 -23.16 11.34 20.05
N THR A 60 -22.02 11.49 20.72
CA THR A 60 -20.74 11.80 20.05
C THR A 60 -20.34 10.67 19.10
N VAL A 61 -20.41 9.40 19.53
CA VAL A 61 -20.16 8.25 18.66
C VAL A 61 -21.12 8.26 17.47
N ALA A 62 -22.43 8.36 17.73
CA ALA A 62 -23.45 8.35 16.69
C ALA A 62 -23.25 9.49 15.67
N LEU A 63 -22.92 10.70 16.14
CA LEU A 63 -22.71 11.86 15.29
C LEU A 63 -21.49 11.68 14.38
N HIS A 64 -20.33 11.27 14.92
CA HIS A 64 -19.11 11.07 14.14
C HIS A 64 -19.26 9.92 13.14
N THR A 65 -19.91 8.81 13.56
CA THR A 65 -20.19 7.69 12.66
C THR A 65 -21.17 8.11 11.56
N PHE A 66 -22.20 8.89 11.87
CA PHE A 66 -23.15 9.40 10.87
C PHE A 66 -22.49 10.36 9.89
N ILE A 67 -21.70 11.31 10.38
CA ILE A 67 -20.93 12.23 9.52
C ILE A 67 -20.02 11.43 8.59
N THR A 68 -19.25 10.48 9.12
CA THR A 68 -18.36 9.65 8.31
C THR A 68 -19.12 8.81 7.28
N ALA A 69 -20.22 8.18 7.70
CA ALA A 69 -21.06 7.38 6.80
C ALA A 69 -21.68 8.23 5.68
N THR A 70 -21.93 9.51 5.91
CA THR A 70 -22.55 10.39 4.91
C THR A 70 -21.54 11.23 4.12
N TYR A 71 -20.25 11.21 4.51
CA TYR A 71 -19.22 12.03 3.91
C TYR A 71 -18.72 11.45 2.59
N ARG A 72 -18.66 12.28 1.54
CA ARG A 72 -18.14 11.92 0.22
C ARG A 72 -16.62 11.99 0.16
N ALA A 73 -15.96 11.15 0.96
CA ALA A 73 -14.52 10.96 0.91
C ALA A 73 -14.15 9.47 0.78
N PRO A 74 -13.04 9.15 0.09
CA PRO A 74 -12.53 7.79 -0.02
C PRO A 74 -11.97 7.25 1.31
N GLN A 75 -11.40 8.12 2.16
CA GLN A 75 -10.69 7.79 3.40
C GLN A 75 -11.64 7.74 4.61
N THR A 76 -12.50 6.72 4.67
CA THR A 76 -13.55 6.64 5.71
C THR A 76 -13.05 6.15 7.09
N VAL A 77 -11.88 5.52 7.16
CA VAL A 77 -11.36 4.96 8.44
C VAL A 77 -10.88 6.08 9.36
N GLU A 78 -10.21 7.07 8.79
CA GLU A 78 -9.58 8.19 9.49
C GLU A 78 -10.62 9.09 10.15
N TYR A 79 -11.77 9.30 9.49
CA TYR A 79 -12.87 10.10 10.04
C TYR A 79 -13.59 9.41 11.22
N MET A 80 -13.41 8.10 11.43
CA MET A 80 -13.92 7.40 12.60
C MET A 80 -13.05 7.57 13.86
N LEU A 81 -11.81 8.05 13.75
CA LEU A 81 -10.89 8.21 14.88
C LEU A 81 -11.50 8.98 16.07
N PRO A 82 -12.22 10.10 15.89
CA PRO A 82 -12.83 10.81 17.01
C PRO A 82 -13.89 9.99 17.77
N ALA A 83 -14.52 9.00 17.13
CA ALA A 83 -15.49 8.11 17.78
C ALA A 83 -14.81 7.08 18.71
N TYR A 84 -13.52 6.80 18.52
CA TYR A 84 -12.79 5.79 19.29
C TYR A 84 -12.59 6.20 20.75
N VAL A 85 -12.33 7.49 21.00
CA VAL A 85 -12.14 8.02 22.35
C VAL A 85 -13.37 7.82 23.25
N PRO A 86 -14.59 8.28 22.88
CA PRO A 86 -15.77 8.05 23.70
C PRO A 86 -16.11 6.56 23.85
N LEU A 87 -15.85 5.72 22.83
CA LEU A 87 -16.02 4.26 22.94
C LEU A 87 -15.14 3.66 24.04
N VAL A 88 -13.85 3.99 24.08
CA VAL A 88 -12.92 3.48 25.10
C VAL A 88 -13.30 4.01 26.50
N ILE A 89 -13.81 5.24 26.60
CA ILE A 89 -14.36 5.76 27.87
C ILE A 89 -15.57 4.95 28.33
N MET A 90 -16.50 4.60 27.43
CA MET A 90 -17.65 3.74 27.77
C MET A 90 -17.19 2.37 28.27
N LEU A 91 -16.19 1.76 27.64
CA LEU A 91 -15.59 0.50 28.08
C LEU A 91 -15.06 0.61 29.52
N GLY A 92 -14.26 1.65 29.80
CA GLY A 92 -13.71 1.90 31.14
C GLY A 92 -14.79 2.11 32.19
N TYR A 93 -15.84 2.88 31.85
CA TYR A 93 -16.99 3.07 32.72
C TYR A 93 -17.72 1.76 33.01
N GLY A 94 -17.97 0.94 31.98
CA GLY A 94 -18.65 -0.35 32.12
C GLY A 94 -17.90 -1.28 33.07
N ILE A 95 -16.58 -1.43 32.88
CA ILE A 95 -15.72 -2.23 33.76
C ILE A 95 -15.78 -1.70 35.20
N GLY A 96 -15.64 -0.39 35.39
CA GLY A 96 -15.66 0.25 36.69
C GLY A 96 -16.98 0.04 37.44
N GLN A 97 -18.11 0.11 36.76
CA GLN A 97 -19.42 -0.10 37.37
C GLN A 97 -19.66 -1.57 37.77
N VAL A 98 -19.24 -2.54 36.95
CA VAL A 98 -19.42 -3.96 37.29
C VAL A 98 -18.51 -4.35 38.46
N ALA A 99 -17.28 -3.84 38.51
CA ALA A 99 -16.33 -4.11 39.60
C ALA A 99 -16.67 -3.38 40.92
N GLY A 100 -17.31 -2.21 40.83
CA GLY A 100 -17.50 -1.29 41.97
C GLY A 100 -18.91 -1.22 42.56
N ASN A 101 -19.94 -1.90 42.02
CA ASN A 101 -21.33 -1.69 42.44
C ASN A 101 -21.74 -2.50 43.70
N PRO A 102 -22.01 -1.84 44.85
CA PRO A 102 -22.33 -2.52 46.10
C PRO A 102 -23.76 -3.07 46.21
N LYS A 103 -24.62 -2.84 45.19
CA LYS A 103 -26.06 -3.18 45.22
C LYS A 103 -26.45 -4.50 44.54
N LEU A 104 -25.48 -5.27 44.02
CA LEU A 104 -25.76 -6.58 43.41
C LEU A 104 -25.87 -7.67 44.49
N PRO A 105 -26.91 -8.54 44.48
CA PRO A 105 -27.04 -9.64 45.43
C PRO A 105 -25.89 -10.63 45.23
N GLY A 106 -25.21 -11.01 46.33
CA GLY A 106 -23.97 -11.80 46.29
C GLY A 106 -22.72 -10.92 46.15
N LYS A 107 -22.36 -10.21 47.24
CA LYS A 107 -21.23 -9.26 47.33
C LYS A 107 -19.87 -9.84 46.87
N TRP A 108 -19.67 -11.14 47.08
CA TRP A 108 -18.44 -11.82 46.69
C TRP A 108 -18.46 -12.15 45.19
N ALA A 109 -19.55 -12.72 44.69
CA ALA A 109 -19.69 -13.11 43.30
C ALA A 109 -19.65 -11.91 42.33
N SER A 110 -20.38 -10.82 42.62
CA SER A 110 -20.40 -9.61 41.78
C SER A 110 -19.04 -8.92 41.67
N LYS A 111 -18.31 -8.81 42.79
CA LYS A 111 -16.94 -8.27 42.81
C LYS A 111 -15.99 -9.14 41.97
N HIS A 112 -16.06 -10.47 42.11
CA HIS A 112 -15.22 -11.38 41.32
C HIS A 112 -15.59 -11.37 39.84
N ILE A 113 -16.88 -11.29 39.50
CA ILE A 113 -17.32 -11.17 38.10
C ILE A 113 -16.79 -9.87 37.47
N GLY A 114 -16.87 -8.74 38.17
CA GLY A 114 -16.33 -7.48 37.68
C GLY A 114 -14.81 -7.47 37.56
N LEU A 115 -14.10 -8.07 38.53
CA LEU A 115 -12.64 -8.23 38.47
C LEU A 115 -12.21 -9.14 37.33
N VAL A 116 -12.88 -10.29 37.14
CA VAL A 116 -12.61 -11.22 36.04
C VAL A 116 -12.94 -10.58 34.70
N GLY A 117 -14.08 -9.88 34.59
CA GLY A 117 -14.45 -9.15 33.38
C GLY A 117 -13.46 -8.05 33.04
N GLY A 118 -13.05 -7.24 34.04
CA GLY A 118 -12.02 -6.22 33.86
C GLY A 118 -10.66 -6.81 33.47
N ALA A 119 -10.24 -7.91 34.12
CA ALA A 119 -9.02 -8.63 33.77
C ALA A 119 -9.08 -9.20 32.35
N LEU A 120 -10.22 -9.76 31.94
CA LEU A 120 -10.42 -10.26 30.57
C LEU A 120 -10.32 -9.12 29.56
N MET A 121 -10.94 -7.97 29.81
CA MET A 121 -10.84 -6.81 28.91
C MET A 121 -9.40 -6.27 28.84
N LEU A 122 -8.70 -6.21 29.97
CA LEU A 122 -7.30 -5.78 30.02
C LEU A 122 -6.39 -6.75 29.26
N VAL A 123 -6.51 -8.06 29.52
CA VAL A 123 -5.76 -9.09 28.80
C VAL A 123 -6.08 -9.03 27.30
N THR A 124 -7.35 -8.82 26.92
CA THR A 124 -7.74 -8.66 25.51
C THR A 124 -7.08 -7.43 24.88
N ALA A 125 -7.08 -6.29 25.57
CA ALA A 125 -6.46 -5.06 25.09
C ALA A 125 -4.93 -5.18 24.97
N VAL A 126 -4.29 -5.80 25.96
CA VAL A 126 -2.84 -6.09 25.93
C VAL A 126 -2.52 -7.08 24.80
N TYR A 127 -3.33 -8.12 24.62
CA TYR A 127 -3.16 -9.08 23.53
C TYR A 127 -3.30 -8.40 22.16
N GLN A 128 -4.34 -7.59 21.95
CA GLN A 128 -4.51 -6.82 20.72
C GLN A 128 -3.31 -5.87 20.50
N GLY A 129 -2.89 -5.14 21.54
CA GLY A 129 -1.72 -4.27 21.48
C GLY A 129 -0.44 -5.03 21.11
N TRP A 130 -0.23 -6.21 21.69
CA TRP A 130 0.91 -7.09 21.36
C TRP A 130 0.90 -7.54 19.90
N GLN A 131 -0.27 -7.87 19.34
CA GLN A 131 -0.40 -8.26 17.94
C GLN A 131 -0.07 -7.10 16.98
N HIS A 132 -0.43 -5.87 17.33
CA HIS A 132 -0.16 -4.68 16.50
C HIS A 132 1.19 -3.99 16.78
N TYR A 133 1.85 -4.32 17.90
CA TYR A 133 3.11 -3.69 18.30
C TYR A 133 4.20 -3.70 17.22
N PRO A 134 4.44 -4.79 16.46
CA PRO A 134 5.42 -4.77 15.37
C PRO A 134 5.10 -3.74 14.27
N SER A 135 3.82 -3.51 14.00
CA SER A 135 3.38 -2.49 13.04
C SER A 135 3.68 -1.08 13.57
N PHE A 136 3.46 -0.80 14.86
CA PHE A 136 3.82 0.49 15.44
C PHE A 136 5.34 0.74 15.44
N VAL A 137 6.14 -0.29 15.77
CA VAL A 137 7.60 -0.21 15.67
C VAL A 137 8.04 0.11 14.23
N THR A 138 7.39 -0.50 13.26
CA THR A 138 7.67 -0.26 11.84
C THR A 138 7.27 1.16 11.42
N LEU A 139 6.02 1.55 11.67
CA LEU A 139 5.46 2.81 11.19
C LEU A 139 6.12 4.02 11.85
N HIS A 140 6.65 3.89 13.07
CA HIS A 140 7.40 5.00 13.68
C HIS A 140 8.76 5.25 13.00
N GLN A 141 9.30 4.26 12.27
CA GLN A 141 10.57 4.36 11.54
C GLN A 141 10.34 4.77 10.08
N ASP A 142 9.08 4.89 9.66
CA ASP A 142 8.74 5.23 8.30
C ASP A 142 9.05 6.70 8.02
N THR A 143 10.02 6.92 7.14
CA THR A 143 10.45 8.24 6.66
C THR A 143 10.01 8.49 5.22
N SER A 144 9.24 7.58 4.61
CA SER A 144 8.92 7.62 3.17
C SER A 144 8.31 8.95 2.71
N THR A 145 7.39 9.53 3.47
CA THR A 145 6.79 10.84 3.15
C THR A 145 7.84 11.96 3.14
N ASN A 146 8.76 11.95 4.11
CA ASN A 146 9.84 12.92 4.18
C ASN A 146 10.86 12.69 3.07
N ASP A 147 11.24 11.43 2.82
CA ASP A 147 12.23 11.06 1.81
C ASP A 147 11.74 11.44 0.40
N TYR A 148 10.47 11.20 0.09
CA TYR A 148 9.83 11.65 -1.14
C TYR A 148 9.82 13.18 -1.26
N ALA A 149 9.29 13.88 -0.24
CA ALA A 149 9.14 15.33 -0.30
C ALA A 149 10.51 16.04 -0.42
N GLN A 150 11.52 15.57 0.31
CA GLN A 150 12.89 16.05 0.19
C GLN A 150 13.48 15.77 -1.19
N SER A 151 13.24 14.58 -1.75
CA SER A 151 13.73 14.19 -3.06
C SER A 151 13.19 15.10 -4.16
N VAL A 152 11.87 15.30 -4.20
CA VAL A 152 11.19 16.19 -5.17
C VAL A 152 11.69 17.62 -5.02
N LEU A 153 11.72 18.15 -3.78
CA LEU A 153 12.11 19.53 -3.53
C LEU A 153 13.59 19.80 -3.85
N ARG A 154 14.49 18.84 -3.55
CA ARG A 154 15.93 18.97 -3.82
C ARG A 154 16.26 18.92 -5.30
N GLN A 155 15.57 18.06 -6.04
CA GLN A 155 15.82 17.87 -7.48
C GLN A 155 15.06 18.88 -8.36
N ALA A 156 14.15 19.68 -7.76
CA ALA A 156 13.43 20.71 -8.47
C ALA A 156 14.38 21.74 -9.12
N PRO A 157 14.18 22.10 -10.41
CA PRO A 157 14.96 23.15 -11.05
C PRO A 157 14.89 24.48 -10.27
N PRO A 158 15.88 25.37 -10.40
CA PRO A 158 15.79 26.71 -9.83
C PRO A 158 14.55 27.45 -10.32
N ASP A 159 13.91 28.23 -9.43
CA ASP A 159 12.75 29.08 -9.72
C ASP A 159 11.53 28.33 -10.33
N SER A 160 11.45 27.01 -10.11
CA SER A 160 10.33 26.17 -10.57
C SER A 160 9.11 26.22 -9.65
N ILE A 161 8.01 25.63 -10.09
CA ILE A 161 6.81 25.41 -9.26
C ILE A 161 6.50 23.92 -9.10
N ILE A 162 6.20 23.50 -7.87
CA ILE A 162 5.63 22.20 -7.54
C ILE A 162 4.13 22.38 -7.34
N LEU A 163 3.35 21.84 -8.28
CA LEU A 163 1.92 21.65 -8.15
C LEU A 163 1.69 20.33 -7.42
N ALA A 164 1.11 20.40 -6.23
CA ALA A 164 0.94 19.26 -5.34
C ALA A 164 -0.54 19.01 -5.01
N ASP A 165 -0.93 17.75 -4.87
CA ASP A 165 -2.17 17.37 -4.20
C ASP A 165 -2.04 17.53 -2.67
N TRP A 166 -3.13 17.31 -1.94
CA TRP A 166 -3.17 17.53 -0.49
C TRP A 166 -2.20 16.64 0.28
N HIS A 167 -1.95 15.42 -0.20
CA HIS A 167 -1.04 14.48 0.45
C HIS A 167 0.41 15.02 0.45
N TRP A 168 0.82 15.68 -0.63
CA TRP A 168 2.18 16.18 -0.81
C TRP A 168 2.38 17.66 -0.51
N ALA A 169 1.34 18.49 -0.59
CA ALA A 169 1.46 19.93 -0.29
C ALA A 169 1.89 20.17 1.16
N THR A 170 1.33 19.43 2.12
CA THR A 170 1.59 19.68 3.55
C THR A 170 3.01 19.28 4.00
N PRO A 171 3.61 18.14 3.60
CA PRO A 171 5.01 17.87 3.87
C PRO A 171 5.96 18.86 3.17
N LEU A 172 5.67 19.25 1.93
CA LEU A 172 6.50 20.22 1.20
C LEU A 172 6.50 21.60 1.88
N TRP A 173 5.33 22.08 2.32
CA TRP A 173 5.25 23.33 3.10
C TRP A 173 5.99 23.23 4.42
N TYR A 174 5.96 22.08 5.11
CA TYR A 174 6.76 21.90 6.32
C TYR A 174 8.26 22.08 6.03
N LEU A 175 8.78 21.44 4.97
CA LEU A 175 10.19 21.58 4.58
C LEU A 175 10.55 23.04 4.23
N GLN A 176 9.64 23.79 3.59
CA GLN A 176 9.91 25.18 3.20
C GLN A 176 9.71 26.19 4.33
N GLU A 177 8.58 26.13 5.03
CA GLU A 177 8.18 27.14 6.01
C GLU A 177 8.86 26.94 7.37
N VAL A 178 9.03 25.68 7.78
CA VAL A 178 9.63 25.32 9.07
C VAL A 178 11.12 25.06 8.92
N GLU A 179 11.52 24.19 7.98
CA GLU A 179 12.93 23.83 7.80
C GLU A 179 13.71 24.74 6.85
N ARG A 180 13.04 25.71 6.20
CA ARG A 180 13.66 26.73 5.34
C ARG A 180 14.44 26.15 4.15
N GLN A 181 14.01 24.99 3.64
CA GLN A 181 14.62 24.38 2.46
C GLN A 181 14.05 24.99 1.17
N ARG A 182 14.92 25.20 0.16
CA ARG A 182 14.55 25.62 -1.22
C ARG A 182 13.44 26.68 -1.29
N PRO A 183 13.61 27.86 -0.67
CA PRO A 183 12.62 28.94 -0.74
C PRO A 183 12.49 29.56 -2.14
N ASP A 184 13.40 29.22 -3.06
CA ASP A 184 13.35 29.58 -4.49
C ASP A 184 12.27 28.82 -5.28
N VAL A 185 11.86 27.64 -4.80
CA VAL A 185 10.84 26.81 -5.47
C VAL A 185 9.46 27.18 -4.92
N ALA A 186 8.49 27.44 -5.79
CA ALA A 186 7.10 27.64 -5.34
C ALA A 186 6.42 26.30 -5.08
N VAL A 187 5.63 26.16 -4.01
CA VAL A 187 4.79 24.98 -3.75
C VAL A 187 3.34 25.41 -3.66
N GLN A 188 2.49 24.88 -4.56
CA GLN A 188 1.08 25.23 -4.63
C GLN A 188 0.19 23.99 -4.58
N PHE A 189 -0.77 24.02 -3.65
CA PHE A 189 -1.83 23.02 -3.60
C PHE A 189 -2.82 23.21 -4.76
N VAL A 190 -3.03 22.15 -5.53
CA VAL A 190 -4.07 22.08 -6.56
C VAL A 190 -5.31 21.44 -5.97
N PHE A 191 -6.35 22.25 -5.75
CA PHE A 191 -7.63 21.78 -5.24
C PHE A 191 -8.67 21.65 -6.37
N PRO A 192 -9.71 20.80 -6.19
CA PRO A 192 -10.71 20.59 -7.23
C PRO A 192 -11.65 21.79 -7.41
N GLU A 193 -11.40 22.60 -8.43
CA GLU A 193 -12.25 23.71 -8.91
C GLU A 193 -13.14 23.25 -10.09
N GLY A 194 -14.26 23.94 -10.35
CA GLY A 194 -15.01 23.83 -11.62
C GLY A 194 -15.21 22.42 -12.24
N GLU A 195 -14.76 22.29 -13.50
CA GLU A 195 -15.05 21.21 -14.48
C GLU A 195 -14.68 19.80 -14.00
N SER A 196 -13.38 19.50 -13.91
CA SER A 196 -12.86 18.22 -13.43
C SER A 196 -11.51 18.42 -12.75
N TYR A 197 -11.18 17.52 -11.81
CA TYR A 197 -9.92 17.61 -11.08
C TYR A 197 -8.71 17.56 -12.03
N ALA A 198 -8.69 16.58 -12.95
CA ALA A 198 -7.62 16.43 -13.93
C ALA A 198 -7.49 17.64 -14.88
N ALA A 199 -8.60 18.25 -15.30
CA ALA A 199 -8.57 19.45 -16.14
C ALA A 199 -7.93 20.65 -15.42
N ASN A 200 -8.21 20.84 -14.13
CA ASN A 200 -7.57 21.93 -13.35
C ASN A 200 -6.06 21.74 -13.27
N TRP A 201 -5.61 20.50 -13.10
CA TRP A 201 -4.18 20.19 -13.12
C TRP A 201 -3.57 20.52 -14.48
N ALA A 202 -4.17 20.06 -15.57
CA ALA A 202 -3.67 20.31 -16.92
C ALA A 202 -3.61 21.81 -17.24
N ALA A 203 -4.67 22.56 -16.86
CA ALA A 203 -4.73 24.01 -17.02
C ALA A 203 -3.61 24.72 -16.26
N ARG A 204 -3.43 24.41 -14.96
CA ARG A 204 -2.37 25.03 -14.15
C ARG A 204 -0.98 24.67 -14.65
N ILE A 205 -0.74 23.43 -15.09
CA ILE A 205 0.55 23.06 -15.69
C ILE A 205 0.79 23.90 -16.95
N GLY A 206 -0.20 24.03 -17.82
CA GLY A 206 -0.11 24.83 -19.04
C GLY A 206 0.14 26.33 -18.79
N GLU A 207 -0.58 26.92 -17.84
CA GLU A 207 -0.41 28.32 -17.42
C GLU A 207 1.02 28.58 -16.93
N GLU A 208 1.51 27.73 -16.04
CA GLU A 208 2.85 27.88 -15.46
C GLU A 208 3.98 27.64 -16.47
N LEU A 209 3.76 26.73 -17.41
CA LEU A 209 4.67 26.54 -18.54
C LEU A 209 4.65 27.77 -19.47
N ALA A 210 3.49 28.37 -19.73
CA ALA A 210 3.39 29.57 -20.55
C ALA A 210 4.08 30.79 -19.90
N ASP A 211 4.07 30.84 -18.56
CA ASP A 211 4.77 31.86 -17.76
C ASP A 211 6.28 31.61 -17.64
N GLY A 212 6.81 30.58 -18.30
CA GLY A 212 8.25 30.31 -18.38
C GLY A 212 8.82 29.60 -17.15
N ARG A 213 7.98 28.99 -16.30
CA ARG A 213 8.44 28.17 -15.17
C ARG A 213 8.48 26.70 -15.54
N SER A 214 9.48 25.97 -15.06
CA SER A 214 9.40 24.50 -15.08
C SER A 214 8.40 24.06 -14.01
N VAL A 215 7.60 23.04 -14.32
CA VAL A 215 6.49 22.59 -13.47
C VAL A 215 6.72 21.17 -13.03
N ILE A 216 6.56 20.90 -11.74
CA ILE A 216 6.56 19.55 -11.18
C ILE A 216 5.15 19.25 -10.73
N ALA A 217 4.56 18.17 -11.24
CA ALA A 217 3.24 17.70 -10.84
C ALA A 217 3.36 16.43 -9.99
N THR A 218 2.66 16.37 -8.85
CA THR A 218 2.57 15.14 -8.02
C THR A 218 1.40 14.23 -8.40
N HIS A 219 0.62 14.63 -9.41
CA HIS A 219 -0.51 13.90 -9.95
C HIS A 219 -0.32 13.71 -11.45
N PHE A 220 -0.85 12.61 -11.99
CA PHE A 220 -0.84 12.33 -13.41
C PHE A 220 -2.21 11.87 -13.89
N ASP A 221 -2.62 12.39 -15.04
CA ASP A 221 -3.79 11.94 -15.77
C ASP A 221 -3.45 11.89 -17.26
N GLU A 222 -3.44 10.68 -17.82
CA GLU A 222 -3.02 10.43 -19.20
C GLU A 222 -3.85 11.23 -20.21
N ASN A 223 -5.17 11.28 -20.03
CA ASN A 223 -6.08 11.91 -20.97
C ASN A 223 -6.01 13.43 -20.87
N ALA A 224 -6.02 13.97 -19.65
CA ALA A 224 -5.97 15.41 -19.45
C ALA A 224 -4.62 16.00 -19.87
N TYR A 225 -3.53 15.24 -19.74
CA TYR A 225 -2.17 15.73 -20.02
C TYR A 225 -1.75 15.48 -21.47
N ALA A 226 -2.59 14.85 -22.29
CA ALA A 226 -2.28 14.50 -23.68
C ALA A 226 -1.87 15.69 -24.58
N THR A 227 -2.25 16.91 -24.21
CA THR A 227 -1.91 18.14 -24.95
C THR A 227 -0.72 18.90 -24.39
N LEU A 228 -0.24 18.50 -23.21
CA LEU A 228 0.94 19.09 -22.58
C LEU A 228 2.23 18.52 -23.19
N PRO A 229 3.36 19.23 -23.06
CA PRO A 229 4.66 18.64 -23.36
C PRO A 229 4.88 17.36 -22.55
N ALA A 230 5.65 16.42 -23.10
CA ALA A 230 6.00 15.20 -22.38
C ALA A 230 6.79 15.54 -21.10
N SER A 231 6.47 14.84 -20.02
CA SER A 231 7.14 15.01 -18.72
C SER A 231 8.34 14.08 -18.58
N GLU A 232 9.31 14.49 -17.78
CA GLU A 232 10.38 13.64 -17.27
C GLU A 232 9.96 13.03 -15.92
N PRO A 233 10.29 11.76 -15.65
CA PRO A 233 10.13 11.18 -14.31
C PRO A 233 11.02 11.90 -13.28
N LEU A 234 10.46 12.17 -12.11
CA LEU A 234 11.14 12.73 -10.93
C LEU A 234 10.71 11.96 -9.68
N GLY A 235 11.14 10.70 -9.56
CA GLY A 235 10.63 9.78 -8.54
C GLY A 235 9.20 9.35 -8.88
N ASP A 236 8.22 9.67 -8.04
CA ASP A 236 6.79 9.47 -8.37
C ASP A 236 6.13 10.77 -8.89
N ALA A 237 6.91 11.85 -9.05
CA ALA A 237 6.44 13.12 -9.63
C ALA A 237 6.82 13.24 -11.11
N PHE A 238 6.23 14.23 -11.78
CA PHE A 238 6.36 14.48 -13.21
C PHE A 238 6.90 15.88 -13.46
N LEU A 239 8.09 15.99 -14.04
CA LEU A 239 8.74 17.27 -14.33
C LEU A 239 8.49 17.68 -15.79
N PHE A 240 7.80 18.78 -15.98
CA PHE A 240 7.65 19.47 -17.26
C PHE A 240 8.70 20.58 -17.34
N ARG A 241 9.73 20.38 -18.17
CA ARG A 241 10.85 21.33 -18.31
C ARG A 241 10.51 22.43 -19.31
N GLN A 242 11.03 23.62 -19.04
CA GLN A 242 11.08 24.71 -20.02
C GLN A 242 12.09 24.47 -21.14
N GLN A 243 13.23 23.89 -20.77
CA GLN A 243 14.33 23.61 -21.70
C GLN A 243 14.55 22.11 -21.80
N PRO A 244 14.63 21.57 -23.02
CA PRO A 244 14.87 20.15 -23.20
C PRO A 244 16.24 19.74 -22.66
N ARG A 245 16.34 18.48 -22.23
CA ARG A 245 17.58 17.92 -21.70
C ARG A 245 18.52 17.57 -22.84
N THR A 246 19.77 18.02 -22.74
CA THR A 246 20.80 17.77 -23.75
C THR A 246 22.02 17.01 -23.20
N THR A 247 22.07 16.81 -21.89
CA THR A 247 23.17 16.10 -21.21
C THR A 247 22.63 15.00 -20.30
N LEU A 248 23.36 13.89 -20.24
CA LEU A 248 23.05 12.79 -19.35
C LEU A 248 22.99 13.31 -17.90
N PRO A 249 21.94 12.98 -17.11
CA PRO A 249 21.84 13.45 -15.72
C PRO A 249 22.97 12.90 -14.84
N ASP A 250 23.33 13.65 -13.81
CA ASP A 250 24.27 13.19 -12.79
C ASP A 250 23.75 11.93 -12.10
N GLY A 251 24.64 10.97 -11.82
CA GLY A 251 24.30 9.70 -11.17
C GLY A 251 23.82 8.60 -12.12
N TYR A 252 23.63 8.90 -13.41
CA TYR A 252 23.41 7.86 -14.42
C TYR A 252 24.74 7.17 -14.75
N THR A 253 24.69 5.84 -14.83
CA THR A 253 25.78 5.02 -15.37
C THR A 253 25.74 5.13 -16.89
N PRO A 254 26.80 5.64 -17.55
CA PRO A 254 26.84 5.74 -19.00
C PRO A 254 26.70 4.37 -19.66
N LEU A 255 25.94 4.35 -20.75
CA LEU A 255 25.69 3.16 -21.55
C LEU A 255 25.74 3.57 -23.02
N ASN A 256 26.30 2.72 -23.85
CA ASN A 256 26.29 2.94 -25.30
C ASN A 256 25.75 1.67 -25.95
N LEU A 257 24.43 1.54 -25.97
CA LEU A 257 23.72 0.41 -26.54
C LEU A 257 22.64 0.91 -27.47
N THR A 258 22.48 0.23 -28.59
CA THR A 258 21.46 0.53 -29.58
C THR A 258 20.39 -0.54 -29.54
N LEU A 259 19.16 -0.16 -29.21
CA LEU A 259 18.01 -1.06 -29.19
C LEU A 259 17.33 -1.03 -30.56
N ASN A 260 17.32 -2.18 -31.23
CA ASN A 260 16.68 -2.40 -32.53
C ASN A 260 17.11 -1.42 -33.65
N ASP A 261 18.33 -0.88 -33.61
CA ASP A 261 18.83 0.15 -34.55
C ASP A 261 17.97 1.44 -34.59
N GLU A 262 17.05 1.59 -33.63
CA GLU A 262 16.03 2.64 -33.59
C GLU A 262 16.24 3.60 -32.41
N ILE A 263 16.72 3.08 -31.28
CA ILE A 263 16.86 3.83 -30.03
C ILE A 263 18.27 3.72 -29.51
N GLN A 264 18.90 4.86 -29.25
CA GLN A 264 20.20 4.92 -28.61
C GLN A 264 20.00 5.08 -27.10
N LEU A 265 20.41 4.07 -26.33
CA LEU A 265 20.52 4.18 -24.87
C LEU A 265 21.84 4.88 -24.53
N LEU A 266 21.74 5.93 -23.72
CA LEU A 266 22.86 6.78 -23.28
C LEU A 266 23.30 6.47 -21.85
N GLY A 267 22.40 5.94 -21.03
CA GLY A 267 22.70 5.58 -19.65
C GLY A 267 21.49 5.07 -18.91
N TYR A 268 21.73 4.58 -17.69
CA TYR A 268 20.68 4.17 -16.78
C TYR A 268 21.03 4.54 -15.35
N GLN A 269 20.01 4.65 -14.51
CA GLN A 269 20.13 4.83 -13.08
C GLN A 269 19.22 3.82 -12.39
N LEU A 270 19.81 3.03 -11.49
CA LEU A 270 19.07 2.12 -10.63
C LEU A 270 19.01 2.74 -9.24
N GLU A 271 17.80 2.95 -8.70
CA GLU A 271 17.64 3.62 -7.40
C GLU A 271 18.27 2.82 -6.26
N LYS A 272 18.13 1.47 -6.32
CA LYS A 272 18.73 0.54 -5.36
C LYS A 272 19.36 -0.63 -6.09
N ALA A 273 20.66 -0.83 -5.90
CA ALA A 273 21.38 -1.98 -6.46
C ALA A 273 20.93 -3.34 -5.87
N LYS A 274 20.25 -3.29 -4.72
CA LYS A 274 19.76 -4.45 -3.98
C LYS A 274 18.37 -4.20 -3.43
N ILE A 275 17.47 -5.14 -3.64
CA ILE A 275 16.10 -5.10 -3.11
C ILE A 275 15.71 -6.44 -2.47
N GLU A 276 14.62 -6.43 -1.71
CA GLU A 276 13.96 -7.64 -1.23
C GLU A 276 12.94 -8.16 -2.25
N ILE A 277 12.63 -9.46 -2.21
CA ILE A 277 11.49 -10.02 -2.93
C ILE A 277 10.23 -9.24 -2.56
N ALA A 278 9.34 -9.00 -3.54
CA ALA A 278 8.13 -8.17 -3.42
C ALA A 278 8.37 -6.67 -3.11
N GLN A 279 9.62 -6.21 -3.01
CA GLN A 279 9.94 -4.79 -3.00
C GLN A 279 10.06 -4.27 -4.44
N GLU A 280 9.52 -3.09 -4.72
CA GLU A 280 9.67 -2.46 -6.03
C GLU A 280 11.12 -2.01 -6.26
N ALA A 281 11.66 -2.32 -7.44
CA ALA A 281 12.86 -1.71 -7.98
C ALA A 281 12.50 -0.70 -9.05
N THR A 282 13.14 0.46 -8.96
CA THR A 282 12.97 1.56 -9.91
C THR A 282 14.23 1.72 -10.74
N ILE A 283 14.07 1.66 -12.06
CA ILE A 283 15.14 1.91 -13.02
C ILE A 283 14.73 3.02 -13.98
N SER A 284 15.58 4.03 -14.10
CA SER A 284 15.40 5.12 -15.05
C SER A 284 16.44 5.01 -16.17
N ILE A 285 16.02 5.08 -17.41
CA ILE A 285 16.89 5.06 -18.59
C ILE A 285 16.90 6.43 -19.25
N ALA A 286 18.05 6.78 -19.84
CA ALA A 286 18.23 7.96 -20.67
C ALA A 286 18.49 7.51 -22.11
N TRP A 287 17.71 8.03 -23.05
CA TRP A 287 17.75 7.56 -24.44
C TRP A 287 17.35 8.63 -25.43
N GLU A 288 17.74 8.43 -26.70
CA GLU A 288 17.40 9.28 -27.84
C GLU A 288 16.98 8.42 -29.05
N PRO A 289 15.99 8.84 -29.83
CA PRO A 289 15.64 8.16 -31.07
C PRO A 289 16.72 8.40 -32.15
N ILE A 290 17.17 7.33 -32.82
CA ILE A 290 18.18 7.38 -33.89
C ILE A 290 17.53 7.79 -35.22
N SER A 291 16.27 7.39 -35.43
CA SER A 291 15.49 7.72 -36.62
C SER A 291 14.15 8.36 -36.23
N ASN A 292 13.42 8.90 -37.21
CA ASN A 292 12.11 9.48 -36.95
C ASN A 292 11.07 8.38 -36.71
N LEU A 293 10.99 7.91 -35.46
CA LEU A 293 10.08 6.85 -35.04
C LEU A 293 8.65 7.37 -34.92
N GLN A 294 7.69 6.51 -35.24
CA GLN A 294 6.28 6.78 -34.94
C GLN A 294 6.12 6.85 -33.41
N SER A 295 5.57 7.96 -32.94
CA SER A 295 5.32 8.21 -31.52
C SER A 295 3.83 8.02 -31.20
N PRO A 296 3.45 7.49 -30.02
CA PRO A 296 4.31 7.05 -28.92
C PRO A 296 5.09 5.77 -29.24
N ILE A 297 6.27 5.64 -28.63
CA ILE A 297 7.15 4.49 -28.77
C ILE A 297 6.85 3.50 -27.63
N PRO A 298 6.50 2.25 -27.94
CA PRO A 298 6.32 1.24 -26.91
C PRO A 298 7.68 0.74 -26.41
N LEU A 299 7.90 0.80 -25.10
CA LEU A 299 9.07 0.26 -24.42
C LEU A 299 8.62 -0.69 -23.31
N PHE A 300 9.41 -1.73 -23.07
CA PHE A 300 9.21 -2.60 -21.91
C PHE A 300 10.51 -2.88 -21.18
N ALA A 301 10.40 -3.11 -19.87
CA ALA A 301 11.45 -3.64 -19.03
C ALA A 301 11.03 -4.98 -18.43
N HIS A 302 11.93 -5.95 -18.44
CA HIS A 302 11.75 -7.27 -17.84
C HIS A 302 12.78 -7.51 -16.75
N LEU A 303 12.36 -8.13 -15.65
CA LEU A 303 13.24 -8.69 -14.65
C LEU A 303 13.30 -10.20 -14.83
N ILE A 304 14.45 -10.70 -15.29
CA ILE A 304 14.68 -12.12 -15.58
C ILE A 304 15.56 -12.76 -14.51
N GLY A 305 15.11 -13.85 -13.92
CA GLY A 305 15.88 -14.62 -12.93
C GLY A 305 17.03 -15.39 -13.55
N TYR A 306 17.94 -15.88 -12.70
CA TYR A 306 19.06 -16.75 -13.11
C TYR A 306 18.61 -18.09 -13.74
N ASP A 307 17.35 -18.48 -13.50
CA ASP A 307 16.66 -19.62 -14.10
C ASP A 307 16.05 -19.31 -15.49
N GLY A 308 16.22 -18.08 -15.99
CA GLY A 308 15.68 -17.61 -17.26
C GLY A 308 14.19 -17.24 -17.23
N GLN A 309 13.54 -17.28 -16.06
CA GLN A 309 12.11 -16.97 -15.93
C GLN A 309 11.85 -15.47 -15.73
N LEU A 310 10.67 -15.02 -16.16
CA LEU A 310 10.21 -13.64 -15.98
C LEU A 310 9.56 -13.46 -14.61
N TYR A 311 10.12 -12.56 -13.79
CA TYR A 311 9.64 -12.30 -12.43
C TYR A 311 8.99 -10.93 -12.24
N ALA A 312 9.24 -9.97 -13.14
CA ALA A 312 8.54 -8.69 -13.19
C ALA A 312 8.59 -8.12 -14.62
N GLN A 313 7.60 -7.33 -14.98
CA GLN A 313 7.50 -6.65 -16.27
C GLN A 313 6.82 -5.30 -16.06
N ASP A 314 7.24 -4.31 -16.84
CA ASP A 314 6.61 -3.00 -16.93
C ASP A 314 6.66 -2.51 -18.38
N ASP A 315 5.50 -2.10 -18.90
CA ASP A 315 5.29 -1.74 -20.31
C ASP A 315 4.76 -0.31 -20.39
N LEU A 316 5.42 0.54 -21.18
CA LEU A 316 5.10 1.96 -21.28
C LEU A 316 4.97 2.41 -22.74
N GLN A 317 4.04 3.33 -22.98
CA GLN A 317 3.96 4.11 -24.21
C GLN A 317 4.63 5.45 -23.97
N VAL A 318 5.78 5.69 -24.61
CA VAL A 318 6.62 6.85 -24.31
C VAL A 318 6.62 7.83 -25.48
N GLN A 319 6.35 9.10 -25.17
CA GLN A 319 6.53 10.20 -26.12
C GLN A 319 7.97 10.71 -26.03
N PRO A 320 8.78 10.60 -27.10
CA PRO A 320 10.14 11.13 -27.09
C PRO A 320 10.12 12.66 -26.95
N GLN A 321 11.05 13.18 -26.15
CA GLN A 321 11.28 14.61 -25.97
C GLN A 321 12.39 15.09 -26.92
N PRO A 322 12.43 16.40 -27.26
CA PRO A 322 13.59 16.96 -27.93
C PRO A 322 14.86 16.75 -27.06
N GLY A 323 15.92 16.22 -27.65
CA GLY A 323 17.12 15.82 -26.91
C GLY A 323 16.93 14.50 -26.17
N ILE A 324 17.44 14.40 -24.94
CA ILE A 324 17.45 13.17 -24.15
C ILE A 324 16.10 12.97 -23.48
N THR A 325 15.48 11.82 -23.76
CA THR A 325 14.27 11.35 -23.08
C THR A 325 14.63 10.50 -21.87
N LEU A 326 13.98 10.77 -20.74
CA LEU A 326 14.07 9.94 -19.54
C LEU A 326 12.81 9.08 -19.40
N THR A 327 12.98 7.80 -19.11
CA THR A 327 11.87 6.85 -18.90
C THR A 327 12.16 6.01 -17.67
N GLN A 328 11.17 5.85 -16.81
CA GLN A 328 11.29 5.12 -15.55
C GLN A 328 10.39 3.89 -15.57
N PHE A 329 10.97 2.72 -15.27
CA PHE A 329 10.26 1.46 -15.12
C PHE A 329 10.25 1.01 -13.67
N ARG A 330 9.20 0.28 -13.30
CA ARG A 330 8.96 -0.25 -11.96
C ARG A 330 8.81 -1.76 -12.00
N LEU A 331 9.79 -2.45 -11.43
CA LEU A 331 9.88 -3.90 -11.44
C LEU A 331 9.74 -4.43 -10.02
N THR A 332 8.61 -5.05 -9.70
CA THR A 332 8.42 -5.74 -8.41
C THR A 332 8.62 -7.26 -8.61
N PRO A 333 9.70 -7.88 -8.09
CA PRO A 333 9.88 -9.32 -8.18
C PRO A 333 8.73 -10.05 -7.47
N ARG A 334 8.08 -10.99 -8.17
CA ARG A 334 7.00 -11.80 -7.59
C ARG A 334 7.45 -12.54 -6.32
N PRO A 335 6.55 -12.78 -5.34
CA PRO A 335 6.89 -13.47 -4.10
C PRO A 335 7.50 -14.86 -4.26
N GLY A 336 7.22 -15.53 -5.38
CA GLY A 336 7.78 -16.83 -5.75
C GLY A 336 9.23 -16.80 -6.20
N ALA A 337 9.84 -15.63 -6.31
CA ALA A 337 11.25 -15.48 -6.64
C ALA A 337 12.15 -16.09 -5.54
N ALA A 338 13.28 -16.64 -5.94
CA ALA A 338 14.35 -17.03 -5.03
C ALA A 338 15.41 -15.91 -4.97
N PRO A 339 16.10 -15.73 -3.83
CA PRO A 339 17.22 -14.79 -3.74
C PRO A 339 18.32 -15.10 -4.78
N GLY A 340 18.86 -14.06 -5.41
CA GLY A 340 19.89 -14.18 -6.44
C GLY A 340 20.05 -12.88 -7.24
N ASP A 341 20.93 -12.92 -8.24
CA ASP A 341 21.11 -11.81 -9.18
C ASP A 341 20.17 -11.98 -10.38
N PHE A 342 19.38 -10.95 -10.66
CA PHE A 342 18.40 -10.92 -11.74
C PHE A 342 18.87 -9.96 -12.82
N ALA A 343 18.69 -10.31 -14.09
CA ALA A 343 18.99 -9.43 -15.20
C ALA A 343 17.83 -8.48 -15.45
N ILE A 344 18.10 -7.18 -15.51
CA ILE A 344 17.17 -6.19 -16.04
C ILE A 344 17.39 -6.13 -17.55
N MET A 345 16.33 -6.44 -18.31
CA MET A 345 16.33 -6.40 -19.76
C MET A 345 15.39 -5.32 -20.26
N LEU A 346 15.80 -4.60 -21.30
CA LEU A 346 14.99 -3.60 -21.99
C LEU A 346 14.70 -4.07 -23.42
N GLY A 347 13.50 -3.79 -23.92
CA GLY A 347 13.13 -4.10 -25.29
C GLY A 347 12.06 -3.16 -25.85
N THR A 348 11.87 -3.23 -27.17
CA THR A 348 10.68 -2.70 -27.85
C THR A 348 9.90 -3.88 -28.42
N PRO A 349 8.55 -3.86 -28.37
CA PRO A 349 7.76 -4.95 -28.92
C PRO A 349 7.93 -5.02 -30.44
N GLY A 350 8.17 -6.21 -30.96
CA GLY A 350 8.40 -6.46 -32.39
C GLY A 350 8.04 -7.89 -32.80
N ALA A 351 8.28 -8.26 -34.06
CA ALA A 351 8.01 -9.62 -34.55
C ALA A 351 8.90 -10.69 -33.90
N VAL A 352 10.05 -10.29 -33.39
CA VAL A 352 10.92 -11.06 -32.49
C VAL A 352 11.18 -10.15 -31.30
N ASP A 353 10.87 -10.60 -30.08
CA ASP A 353 11.15 -9.86 -28.84
C ASP A 353 12.67 -9.72 -28.68
N ASN A 354 13.20 -8.64 -29.21
CA ASN A 354 14.62 -8.32 -29.10
C ASN A 354 14.79 -7.52 -27.82
N ARG A 355 15.24 -8.20 -26.76
CA ARG A 355 15.53 -7.61 -25.46
C ARG A 355 17.01 -7.70 -25.17
N MET A 356 17.56 -6.65 -24.56
CA MET A 356 18.97 -6.57 -24.21
C MET A 356 19.13 -6.39 -22.71
N ALA A 357 20.09 -7.09 -22.11
CA ALA A 357 20.44 -6.89 -20.71
C ALA A 357 21.16 -5.54 -20.55
N ILE A 358 20.68 -4.71 -19.65
CA ILE A 358 21.28 -3.39 -19.36
C ILE A 358 22.07 -3.40 -18.05
N THR A 359 21.60 -4.15 -17.05
CA THR A 359 22.28 -4.30 -15.74
C THR A 359 21.72 -5.49 -14.97
N ASN A 360 22.30 -5.78 -13.79
CA ASN A 360 21.81 -6.78 -12.86
C ASN A 360 21.26 -6.12 -11.58
N LEU A 361 20.29 -6.78 -10.95
CA LEU A 361 19.66 -6.39 -9.70
C LEU A 361 19.81 -7.53 -8.69
N ALA A 362 20.43 -7.25 -7.54
CA ALA A 362 20.52 -8.22 -6.47
C ALA A 362 19.19 -8.32 -5.72
N VAL A 363 18.52 -9.46 -5.79
CA VAL A 363 17.26 -9.73 -5.10
C VAL A 363 17.52 -10.62 -3.88
N THR A 364 17.02 -10.21 -2.72
CA THR A 364 17.20 -10.93 -1.46
C THR A 364 15.91 -11.39 -0.83
N ALA A 365 16.01 -12.33 0.12
CA ALA A 365 14.85 -12.79 0.87
C ALA A 365 14.18 -11.62 1.59
N MET A 366 12.86 -11.71 1.77
CA MET A 366 12.11 -10.70 2.52
C MET A 366 12.60 -10.65 3.96
N SER A 367 12.81 -9.47 4.50
CA SER A 367 13.13 -9.28 5.92
C SER A 367 11.93 -9.57 6.83
N ARG A 368 10.72 -9.57 6.27
CA ARG A 368 9.45 -9.72 6.99
C ARG A 368 8.62 -10.87 6.45
N LEU A 369 7.82 -11.44 7.35
CA LEU A 369 6.86 -12.47 7.00
C LEU A 369 5.78 -11.87 6.07
N PRO A 370 5.51 -12.47 4.90
CA PRO A 370 4.36 -12.11 4.09
C PRO A 370 3.06 -12.12 4.88
N VAL A 371 2.14 -11.23 4.53
CA VAL A 371 0.77 -11.27 5.06
C VAL A 371 0.19 -12.66 4.76
N THR A 372 -0.46 -13.28 5.73
CA THR A 372 -1.02 -14.63 5.58
C THR A 372 -2.29 -14.76 6.41
N GLN A 373 -3.33 -15.39 5.88
CA GLN A 373 -4.54 -15.72 6.63
C GLN A 373 -4.40 -17.04 7.40
N ASN A 374 -3.51 -17.95 6.95
CA ASN A 374 -3.28 -19.23 7.63
C ASN A 374 -1.89 -19.26 8.27
N ARG A 375 -1.70 -18.41 9.29
CA ARG A 375 -0.44 -18.37 10.05
C ARG A 375 -0.20 -19.69 10.79
N VAL A 376 0.97 -20.28 10.56
CA VAL A 376 1.38 -21.54 11.20
C VAL A 376 2.85 -21.45 11.62
N TYR A 377 3.29 -22.34 12.49
CA TYR A 377 4.70 -22.44 12.89
C TYR A 377 5.10 -23.89 12.89
N ARG A 378 5.67 -24.36 11.77
CA ARG A 378 6.07 -25.77 11.59
C ARG A 378 7.52 -25.84 11.11
N THR A 379 8.42 -26.32 11.96
CA THR A 379 9.85 -26.44 11.64
C THR A 379 10.13 -27.79 11.00
N LEU A 380 10.71 -27.77 9.80
CA LEU A 380 11.11 -28.96 9.06
C LEU A 380 12.49 -29.46 9.53
N PRO A 381 12.82 -30.74 9.28
CA PRO A 381 14.14 -31.31 9.55
C PRO A 381 15.30 -30.60 8.84
N ASP A 382 15.04 -29.90 7.74
CA ASP A 382 16.04 -29.14 6.98
C ASP A 382 16.31 -27.73 7.55
N GLY A 383 15.70 -27.40 8.70
CA GLY A 383 15.88 -26.11 9.38
C GLY A 383 14.92 -25.02 8.91
N ARG A 384 14.21 -25.20 7.79
CA ARG A 384 13.19 -24.23 7.35
C ARG A 384 11.97 -24.29 8.25
N ARG A 385 11.32 -23.14 8.45
CA ARG A 385 10.07 -23.06 9.23
C ARG A 385 8.94 -22.53 8.35
N LEU A 386 7.88 -23.32 8.17
CA LEU A 386 6.64 -22.83 7.57
C LEU A 386 6.00 -21.85 8.55
N ALA A 387 5.88 -20.60 8.12
CA ALA A 387 5.37 -19.48 8.91
C ALA A 387 3.94 -19.06 8.51
N GLY A 388 3.46 -19.54 7.37
CA GLY A 388 2.12 -19.30 6.85
C GLY A 388 1.88 -20.04 5.54
N TYR A 389 0.64 -20.11 5.10
CA TYR A 389 0.29 -20.56 3.76
C TYR A 389 -1.04 -19.95 3.33
N ASP A 390 -1.26 -19.82 2.02
CA ASP A 390 -2.47 -19.22 1.50
C ASP A 390 -2.85 -19.81 0.14
N TRP A 391 -4.15 -19.82 -0.14
CA TRP A 391 -4.71 -20.32 -1.39
C TRP A 391 -5.18 -19.18 -2.28
N ASP A 392 -4.90 -19.31 -3.57
CA ASP A 392 -5.46 -18.49 -4.63
C ASP A 392 -6.33 -19.35 -5.54
N ASN A 393 -7.63 -19.03 -5.54
CA ASN A 393 -8.63 -19.70 -6.36
C ASN A 393 -9.21 -18.75 -7.42
N THR A 394 -8.47 -17.70 -7.80
CA THR A 394 -8.91 -16.75 -8.83
C THR A 394 -9.20 -17.43 -10.16
N LEU A 395 -8.42 -18.47 -10.51
CA LEU A 395 -8.68 -19.31 -11.66
C LEU A 395 -9.48 -20.55 -11.24
N ASN A 396 -10.69 -20.69 -11.78
CA ASN A 396 -11.58 -21.81 -11.45
C ASN A 396 -10.93 -23.16 -11.79
N GLY A 397 -10.94 -24.09 -10.84
CA GLY A 397 -10.37 -25.43 -10.98
C GLY A 397 -8.84 -25.50 -10.99
N ARG A 398 -8.14 -24.38 -10.79
CA ARG A 398 -6.67 -24.29 -10.80
C ARG A 398 -6.15 -23.60 -9.53
N PRO A 399 -6.27 -24.25 -8.36
CA PRO A 399 -5.84 -23.65 -7.11
C PRO A 399 -4.31 -23.50 -7.09
N ARG A 400 -3.86 -22.31 -6.70
CA ARG A 400 -2.46 -22.02 -6.43
C ARG A 400 -2.24 -21.96 -4.91
N LEU A 401 -1.18 -22.60 -4.45
CA LEU A 401 -0.76 -22.59 -3.05
C LEU A 401 0.50 -21.75 -2.88
N TYR A 402 0.45 -20.82 -1.94
CA TYR A 402 1.61 -20.06 -1.46
C TYR A 402 2.04 -20.63 -0.11
N LEU A 403 3.30 -21.06 0.00
CA LEU A 403 3.91 -21.52 1.24
C LEU A 403 4.93 -20.49 1.69
N HIS A 404 4.70 -19.85 2.84
CA HIS A 404 5.58 -18.82 3.37
C HIS A 404 6.59 -19.43 4.33
N TRP A 405 7.84 -19.45 3.91
CA TRP A 405 8.95 -20.05 4.64
C TRP A 405 9.78 -18.99 5.33
N GLN A 406 10.21 -19.30 6.55
CA GLN A 406 11.33 -18.64 7.21
C GLN A 406 12.57 -19.53 7.06
N THR A 407 13.64 -18.95 6.54
CA THR A 407 14.95 -19.58 6.33
C THR A 407 16.03 -18.77 7.05
N GLU A 408 17.28 -19.23 7.02
CA GLU A 408 18.42 -18.48 7.57
C GLU A 408 18.65 -17.14 6.85
N GLN A 409 18.28 -17.04 5.57
CA GLN A 409 18.45 -15.84 4.76
C GLN A 409 17.33 -14.82 4.91
N GLY A 410 16.19 -15.21 5.50
CA GLY A 410 14.99 -14.38 5.63
C GLY A 410 13.72 -15.15 5.28
N PHE A 411 12.67 -14.45 4.86
CA PHE A 411 11.41 -15.03 4.43
C PHE A 411 11.34 -15.19 2.91
N GLN A 412 10.81 -16.32 2.46
CA GLN A 412 10.65 -16.65 1.04
C GLN A 412 9.29 -17.30 0.83
N THR A 413 8.68 -17.10 -0.33
CA THR A 413 7.42 -17.77 -0.66
C THR A 413 7.65 -18.79 -1.75
N GLU A 414 7.24 -20.02 -1.51
CA GLU A 414 7.21 -21.05 -2.52
C GLU A 414 5.81 -21.09 -3.13
N VAL A 415 5.73 -20.98 -4.46
CA VAL A 415 4.47 -21.01 -5.21
C VAL A 415 4.30 -22.37 -5.85
N ARG A 416 3.14 -22.98 -5.66
CA ARG A 416 2.77 -24.25 -6.29
C ARG A 416 1.48 -24.06 -7.07
N ASP A 417 1.59 -24.23 -8.37
CA ASP A 417 0.46 -24.19 -9.31
C ASP A 417 -0.22 -25.56 -9.44
N ASP A 418 -1.49 -25.52 -9.84
CA ASP A 418 -2.28 -26.70 -10.21
C ASP A 418 -2.25 -27.82 -9.15
N ILE A 419 -2.35 -27.42 -7.87
CA ILE A 419 -2.40 -28.36 -6.74
C ILE A 419 -3.66 -29.23 -6.83
N ASN A 420 -3.54 -30.49 -6.41
CA ASN A 420 -4.68 -31.40 -6.31
C ASN A 420 -5.81 -30.75 -5.46
N PRO A 421 -7.06 -30.72 -5.95
CA PRO A 421 -8.21 -30.23 -5.19
C PRO A 421 -8.37 -30.85 -3.80
N ASP A 422 -7.91 -32.09 -3.61
CA ASP A 422 -7.96 -32.80 -2.32
C ASP A 422 -6.97 -32.23 -1.28
N GLY A 423 -6.04 -31.36 -1.70
CA GLY A 423 -5.11 -30.65 -0.84
C GLY A 423 -3.63 -30.96 -1.12
N PHE A 424 -2.77 -30.37 -0.28
CA PHE A 424 -1.32 -30.50 -0.36
C PHE A 424 -0.77 -31.23 0.85
N THR A 425 0.05 -32.27 0.65
CA THR A 425 0.70 -32.98 1.76
C THR A 425 2.02 -32.30 2.13
N LEU A 426 2.07 -31.73 3.33
CA LEU A 426 3.27 -31.08 3.84
C LEU A 426 4.36 -32.11 4.17
N SER A 427 5.61 -31.73 3.91
CA SER A 427 6.79 -32.50 4.37
C SER A 427 6.76 -32.73 5.88
N PRO A 428 7.41 -33.81 6.38
CA PRO A 428 7.50 -34.06 7.81
C PRO A 428 8.08 -32.86 8.56
N TYR A 429 7.54 -32.56 9.75
CA TYR A 429 7.96 -31.43 10.57
C TYR A 429 7.94 -31.80 12.05
N PHE A 430 8.66 -31.04 12.87
CA PHE A 430 8.67 -31.21 14.31
C PHE A 430 7.44 -30.58 14.95
N GLY A 431 6.60 -31.41 15.56
CA GLY A 431 5.47 -30.98 16.38
C GLY A 431 5.89 -30.62 17.82
N PRO A 432 4.91 -30.42 18.72
CA PRO A 432 5.18 -30.19 20.13
C PRO A 432 6.12 -31.26 20.70
N TRP A 433 7.08 -30.82 21.51
CA TRP A 433 8.08 -31.69 22.15
C TRP A 433 9.04 -32.40 21.18
N GLY A 434 9.19 -31.89 19.95
CA GLY A 434 10.11 -32.46 18.96
C GLY A 434 9.60 -33.72 18.26
N ILE A 435 8.33 -34.07 18.46
CA ILE A 435 7.73 -35.27 17.84
C ILE A 435 7.51 -35.01 16.35
N THR A 436 8.14 -35.81 15.48
CA THR A 436 7.94 -35.70 14.04
C THR A 436 6.50 -36.03 13.64
N ARG A 437 5.82 -35.06 13.03
CA ARG A 437 4.53 -35.22 12.38
C ARG A 437 4.75 -35.51 10.91
N LYS A 438 3.98 -36.45 10.35
CA LYS A 438 4.03 -36.88 8.95
C LYS A 438 2.63 -36.78 8.34
N ASN A 439 2.55 -36.70 7.01
CA ASN A 439 1.32 -36.78 6.22
C ASN A 439 0.25 -35.72 6.62
N GLN A 440 0.67 -34.53 7.04
CA GLN A 440 -0.30 -33.48 7.30
C GLN A 440 -0.78 -32.89 5.99
N GLN A 441 -2.09 -32.98 5.73
CA GLN A 441 -2.72 -32.33 4.59
C GLN A 441 -3.09 -30.88 4.91
N LEU A 442 -2.82 -30.00 3.96
CA LEU A 442 -3.39 -28.68 3.85
C LEU A 442 -4.58 -28.80 2.89
N THR A 443 -5.80 -28.75 3.41
CA THR A 443 -7.01 -28.78 2.59
C THR A 443 -7.15 -27.46 1.81
N VAL A 444 -7.54 -27.55 0.54
CA VAL A 444 -7.82 -26.38 -0.27
C VAL A 444 -8.96 -25.58 0.34
N ASN A 445 -8.73 -24.29 0.59
CA ASN A 445 -9.79 -23.37 0.99
C ASN A 445 -10.33 -22.68 -0.27
N HIS A 446 -11.40 -23.23 -0.86
CA HIS A 446 -12.00 -22.69 -2.09
C HIS A 446 -12.57 -21.27 -1.97
N GLN A 447 -12.79 -20.79 -0.75
CA GLN A 447 -13.25 -19.43 -0.50
C GLN A 447 -12.11 -18.44 -0.34
N GLN A 448 -10.85 -18.88 -0.33
CA GLN A 448 -9.73 -17.99 -0.14
C GLN A 448 -9.19 -17.48 -1.48
N PHE A 449 -8.90 -16.19 -1.51
CA PHE A 449 -8.25 -15.53 -2.64
C PHE A 449 -7.07 -14.75 -2.09
N TYR A 450 -5.87 -15.33 -2.27
CA TYR A 450 -4.60 -14.70 -1.94
C TYR A 450 -3.92 -14.22 -3.20
N VAL A 451 -3.94 -12.92 -3.44
CA VAL A 451 -3.28 -12.33 -4.61
C VAL A 451 -2.22 -11.36 -4.10
N PRO A 452 -0.93 -11.73 -4.18
CA PRO A 452 0.12 -10.77 -3.97
C PRO A 452 0.14 -9.82 -5.18
N LEU A 453 -0.22 -8.58 -4.94
CA LEU A 453 -0.09 -7.48 -5.88
C LEU A 453 1.32 -6.91 -5.78
N GLY A 454 1.75 -6.15 -6.79
CA GLY A 454 3.03 -5.41 -6.74
C GLY A 454 3.11 -4.50 -5.51
N GLN A 455 4.31 -3.98 -5.22
CA GLN A 455 4.55 -3.05 -4.11
C GLN A 455 4.16 -3.58 -2.71
N GLY A 456 4.17 -4.90 -2.52
CA GLY A 456 3.83 -5.53 -1.23
C GLY A 456 2.35 -5.44 -0.86
N ILE A 457 1.47 -4.99 -1.76
CA ILE A 457 0.03 -5.02 -1.54
C ILE A 457 -0.44 -6.47 -1.68
N VAL A 458 -1.28 -6.95 -0.77
CA VAL A 458 -1.83 -8.31 -0.85
C VAL A 458 -3.33 -8.22 -0.71
N TRP A 459 -4.05 -8.72 -1.72
CA TRP A 459 -5.47 -8.96 -1.57
C TRP A 459 -5.68 -10.31 -0.90
N THR A 460 -6.18 -10.28 0.33
CA THR A 460 -6.60 -11.47 1.05
C THR A 460 -8.10 -11.36 1.29
N GLY A 461 -8.89 -12.18 0.61
CA GLY A 461 -10.34 -12.04 0.64
C GLY A 461 -11.10 -13.34 0.51
N GLN A 462 -12.38 -13.26 0.84
CA GLN A 462 -13.39 -14.21 0.40
C GLN A 462 -14.21 -13.56 -0.72
N PRO A 463 -14.75 -14.34 -1.67
CA PRO A 463 -15.65 -13.80 -2.66
C PRO A 463 -16.86 -13.28 -1.90
N LEU A 464 -17.31 -12.06 -2.21
CA LEU A 464 -18.64 -11.63 -1.80
C LEU A 464 -19.60 -12.67 -2.38
N ALA A 465 -20.27 -13.43 -1.52
CA ALA A 465 -21.24 -14.42 -1.96
C ALA A 465 -22.15 -13.75 -2.99
N PRO A 466 -22.51 -14.42 -4.11
CA PRO A 466 -23.60 -13.92 -4.92
C PRO A 466 -24.77 -13.76 -3.96
N SER A 467 -25.27 -12.53 -3.79
CA SER A 467 -26.51 -12.35 -3.05
C SER A 467 -27.55 -13.27 -3.68
N PRO A 468 -28.28 -14.05 -2.87
CA PRO A 468 -29.27 -14.99 -3.40
C PRO A 468 -30.33 -14.30 -4.25
#